data_AF-A0A1W7RFH4-F1
#
_entry.id   AF-A0A1W7RFH4-F1
#
_cell.length_a   1.000
_cell.length_b   1.000
_cell.length_c   1.000
_cell.angle_alpha   90.00
_cell.angle_beta   90.00
_cell.angle_gamma   90.00
#
_symmetry.space_group_name_H-M   'P 1'
#
loop_
_entity.id
_entity.type
_entity.pdbx_description
1 polymer ?
#
loop_
_entity_poly.entity_id
_entity_poly.type
_entity_poly.pdbx_seq_one_letter_code
_entity_poly.pdbx_strand_id
1 'polypeptide(L)'
;MSLTPTIILTIFLSLTASTIRPLPKHNLSNTKHTLILIFIISTIPLNALLNNNDELTITLFPLIITPTENINISFTLDTLSLTFIPVALFIT
;
A
#
# COMPACT_ATOMS: atom_id res chain seq x y z
N MET A 1 -16.17 -12.89 -10.81
CA MET A 1 -14.86 -12.38 -10.37
C MET A 1 -14.93 -10.85 -10.41
N SER A 2 -14.94 -10.18 -9.26
CA SER A 2 -14.80 -8.72 -9.22
C SER A 2 -13.35 -8.38 -9.55
N LEU A 3 -13.13 -7.62 -10.63
CA LEU A 3 -11.80 -7.14 -11.02
C LEU A 3 -11.33 -5.95 -10.15
N THR A 4 -12.22 -5.40 -9.33
CA THR A 4 -12.01 -4.24 -8.47
C THR A 4 -10.80 -4.36 -7.53
N PRO A 5 -10.63 -5.43 -6.71
CA PRO A 5 -9.46 -5.55 -5.84
C PRO A 5 -8.15 -5.67 -6.63
N THR A 6 -8.16 -6.36 -7.78
CA THR A 6 -6.96 -6.53 -8.62
C THR A 6 -6.53 -5.21 -9.28
N ILE A 7 -7.48 -4.39 -9.73
CA ILE A 7 -7.19 -3.08 -10.32
C ILE A 7 -6.65 -2.12 -9.25
N ILE A 8 -7.29 -2.08 -8.08
CA ILE A 8 -6.82 -1.28 -6.93
C ILE A 8 -5.40 -1.69 -6.53
N LEU A 9 -5.13 -2.99 -6.43
CA LEU A 9 -3.82 -3.53 -6.11
C LEU A 9 -2.77 -3.16 -7.18
N THR A 10 -3.11 -3.27 -8.46
CA THR A 10 -2.19 -2.96 -9.55
C THR A 10 -1.82 -1.48 -9.57
N ILE A 11 -2.79 -0.60 -9.31
CA ILE A 11 -2.56 0.85 -9.18
C ILE A 11 -1.68 1.12 -7.95
N PHE A 12 -2.00 0.52 -6.81
CA PHE A 12 -1.23 0.67 -5.58
C PHE A 12 0.22 0.20 -5.73
N LEU A 13 0.45 -0.99 -6.31
CA LEU A 13 1.79 -1.53 -6.56
C LEU A 13 2.56 -0.69 -7.59
N SER A 14 1.91 -0.23 -8.67
CA SER A 14 2.57 0.58 -9.70
C SER A 14 3.03 1.93 -9.13
N LEU A 15 2.19 2.54 -8.29
CA LEU A 15 2.51 3.79 -7.59
C LEU A 15 3.59 3.58 -6.52
N THR A 16 3.54 2.48 -5.78
CA THR A 16 4.56 2.10 -4.79
C THR A 16 5.91 1.81 -5.46
N ALA A 17 5.91 1.09 -6.59
CA ALA A 17 7.12 0.86 -7.37
C ALA A 17 7.71 2.16 -7.96
N SER A 18 6.85 3.09 -8.39
CA SER A 18 7.27 4.43 -8.85
C SER A 18 7.92 5.27 -7.75
N THR A 19 7.56 5.04 -6.48
CA THR A 19 8.13 5.77 -5.32
C THR A 19 9.38 5.10 -4.75
N ILE A 20 9.52 3.77 -4.91
CA ILE A 20 10.72 3.00 -4.52
C ILE A 20 11.87 3.17 -5.53
N ARG A 21 11.61 3.57 -6.78
CA ARG A 21 12.66 3.82 -7.77
C ARG A 21 13.65 4.87 -7.23
N PRO A 22 14.95 4.56 -7.10
CA PRO A 22 15.91 5.48 -6.50
C PRO A 22 16.06 6.71 -7.39
N LEU A 23 15.46 7.82 -6.98
CA LEU A 23 15.70 9.13 -7.58
C LEU A 23 17.08 9.60 -7.09
N PRO A 24 17.95 10.10 -7.97
CA PRO A 24 19.36 10.35 -7.65
C PRO A 24 19.52 11.16 -6.36
N LYS A 25 20.43 10.64 -5.53
CA LYS A 25 20.63 10.83 -4.09
C LYS A 25 21.01 12.25 -3.63
N HIS A 26 20.76 13.29 -4.44
CA HIS A 26 21.42 14.60 -4.26
C HIS A 26 20.51 15.75 -3.81
N ASN A 27 19.20 15.56 -3.56
CA ASN A 27 18.33 16.66 -3.15
C ASN A 27 17.36 16.27 -2.03
N LEU A 28 17.59 16.82 -0.82
CA LEU A 28 16.68 16.75 0.34
C LEU A 28 15.23 17.12 -0.02
N SER A 29 15.04 18.03 -1.00
CA SER A 29 13.71 18.41 -1.48
C SER A 29 12.94 17.24 -2.13
N ASN A 30 13.64 16.32 -2.80
CA ASN A 30 13.02 15.21 -3.51
C ASN A 30 12.40 14.18 -2.53
N THR A 31 13.01 14.00 -1.35
CA THR A 31 12.45 13.13 -0.31
C THR A 31 11.14 13.70 0.24
N LYS A 32 11.08 15.03 0.49
CA LYS A 32 9.85 15.70 0.92
C LYS A 32 8.73 15.59 -0.12
N HIS A 33 9.05 15.74 -1.41
CA HIS A 33 8.07 15.53 -2.48
C HIS A 33 7.58 14.09 -2.55
N THR A 34 8.47 13.12 -2.34
CA THR A 34 8.11 11.70 -2.32
C THR A 34 7.20 11.38 -1.15
N LEU A 35 7.48 11.91 0.06
CA LEU A 35 6.61 11.75 1.23
C LEU A 35 5.22 12.33 1.01
N ILE A 36 5.13 13.55 0.45
CA ILE A 36 3.83 14.16 0.11
C ILE A 36 3.07 13.31 -0.90
N LEU A 37 3.77 12.74 -1.90
CA LEU A 37 3.15 11.89 -2.90
C LEU A 37 2.64 10.57 -2.30
N ILE A 38 3.43 9.92 -1.44
CA ILE A 38 3.03 8.70 -0.72
C ILE A 38 1.84 9.00 0.22
N PHE A 39 1.84 10.14 0.91
CA PHE A 39 0.71 10.61 1.71
C PHE A 39 -0.56 10.72 0.86
N ILE A 40 -0.53 11.44 -0.27
CA ILE A 40 -1.69 11.58 -1.16
C ILE A 40 -2.19 10.22 -1.64
N ILE A 41 -1.30 9.32 -2.04
CA ILE A 41 -1.69 7.96 -2.49
C ILE A 41 -2.35 7.16 -1.37
N SER A 42 -1.86 7.27 -0.13
CA SER A 42 -2.43 6.56 1.01
C SER A 42 -3.87 6.99 1.36
N THR A 43 -4.30 8.19 0.93
CA THR A 43 -5.68 8.64 1.12
C THR A 43 -6.70 7.89 0.25
N ILE A 44 -6.26 7.28 -0.87
CA ILE A 44 -7.15 6.54 -1.78
C ILE A 44 -7.77 5.31 -1.09
N PRO A 45 -6.99 4.37 -0.52
CA PRO A 45 -7.57 3.23 0.19
C PRO A 45 -8.30 3.65 1.48
N LEU A 46 -7.87 4.74 2.16
CA LEU A 46 -8.62 5.30 3.29
C LEU A 46 -10.03 5.77 2.86
N ASN A 47 -10.14 6.46 1.73
CA ASN A 47 -11.43 6.93 1.23
C ASN A 47 -12.35 5.76 0.83
N ALA A 48 -11.79 4.69 0.25
CA ALA A 48 -12.55 3.47 -0.04
C ALA A 48 -13.09 2.81 1.23
N LEU A 49 -12.26 2.74 2.28
CA LEU A 49 -12.70 2.27 3.61
C LEU A 49 -13.83 3.14 4.17
N LEU A 50 -13.70 4.47 4.16
CA LEU A 50 -14.73 5.35 4.72
C LEU A 50 -16.06 5.28 3.94
N ASN A 51 -16.01 5.02 2.63
CA ASN A 51 -17.20 4.96 1.79
C ASN A 51 -17.92 3.61 1.88
N ASN A 52 -17.19 2.51 1.90
CA ASN A 52 -17.76 1.16 1.79
C ASN A 52 -17.54 0.27 3.02
N ASN A 53 -16.74 0.70 3.99
CA ASN A 53 -16.21 -0.12 5.08
C ASN A 53 -15.50 -1.40 4.59
N ASP A 54 -14.91 -1.32 3.39
CA ASP A 54 -14.20 -2.44 2.78
C ASP A 54 -12.79 -2.55 3.38
N GLU A 55 -12.57 -3.56 4.21
CA GLU A 55 -11.23 -3.96 4.65
C GLU A 55 -10.54 -4.76 3.54
N LEU A 56 -9.24 -4.52 3.33
CA LEU A 56 -8.49 -5.10 2.23
C LEU A 56 -7.43 -6.07 2.74
N THR A 57 -7.61 -7.37 2.51
CA THR A 57 -6.56 -8.37 2.76
C THR A 57 -5.87 -8.74 1.45
N ILE A 58 -4.56 -8.53 1.40
CA ILE A 58 -3.71 -8.84 0.25
C ILE A 58 -2.78 -9.99 0.64
N THR A 59 -2.95 -11.15 0.02
CA THR A 59 -2.03 -12.28 0.17
C THR A 59 -1.05 -12.29 -1.02
N LEU A 60 0.25 -12.19 -0.74
CA LEU A 60 1.28 -12.46 -1.74
C LEU A 60 1.32 -13.95 -2.10
N PHE A 61 1.98 -14.25 -3.22
CA PHE A 61 2.27 -15.64 -3.61
C PHE A 61 2.97 -16.40 -2.48
N PRO A 62 2.73 -17.73 -2.37
CA PRO A 62 3.34 -18.55 -1.35
C PRO A 62 4.86 -18.44 -1.42
N LEU A 63 5.46 -17.96 -0.33
CA LEU A 63 6.89 -17.76 -0.22
C LEU A 63 7.61 -19.10 -0.04
N ILE A 64 7.03 -19.97 0.80
CA ILE A 64 7.54 -21.31 1.05
C ILE A 64 6.38 -22.29 0.94
N ILE A 65 6.49 -23.24 0.01
CA ILE A 65 5.51 -24.31 -0.17
C ILE A 65 6.00 -25.49 0.67
N THR A 66 5.25 -25.84 1.70
CA THR A 66 5.53 -27.04 2.51
C THR A 66 4.45 -28.10 2.27
N PRO A 67 4.68 -29.38 2.65
CA PRO A 67 3.74 -30.47 2.36
C PRO A 67 2.37 -30.31 3.03
N THR A 68 2.28 -29.58 4.14
CA THR A 68 1.04 -29.46 4.93
C THR A 68 0.47 -28.05 4.93
N GLU A 69 1.30 -27.01 4.84
CA GLU A 69 0.84 -25.62 4.82
C GLU A 69 1.79 -24.69 4.06
N ASN A 70 1.23 -23.83 3.21
CA ASN A 70 2.03 -22.83 2.50
C ASN A 70 2.25 -21.62 3.40
N ILE A 71 3.49 -21.16 3.50
CA ILE A 71 3.84 -19.94 4.20
C ILE A 71 3.67 -18.78 3.23
N ASN A 72 2.65 -17.97 3.45
CA ASN A 72 2.32 -16.81 2.62
C ASN A 72 2.56 -15.52 3.41
N ILE A 73 3.05 -14.48 2.76
CA ILE A 73 3.02 -13.13 3.32
C ILE A 73 1.64 -12.55 3.03
N SER A 74 0.93 -12.09 4.05
CA SER A 74 -0.35 -11.40 3.89
C SER A 74 -0.33 -10.06 4.59
N PHE A 75 -0.94 -9.06 3.96
CA PHE A 75 -1.14 -7.72 4.49
C PHE A 75 -2.62 -7.50 4.69
N THR A 76 -3.03 -7.34 5.94
CA THR A 76 -4.40 -6.97 6.29
C THR A 76 -4.44 -5.47 6.50
N LEU A 77 -5.11 -4.76 5.60
CA LEU A 77 -5.37 -3.32 5.69
C LEU A 77 -6.74 -3.12 6.33
N ASP A 78 -6.77 -3.28 7.64
CA ASP A 78 -7.94 -3.03 8.48
C ASP A 78 -8.13 -1.52 8.73
N THR A 79 -9.22 -1.17 9.41
CA THR A 79 -9.55 0.22 9.72
C THR A 79 -8.41 0.94 10.46
N LEU A 80 -7.74 0.24 11.38
CA LEU A 80 -6.62 0.81 12.12
C LEU A 80 -5.40 1.04 11.24
N SER A 81 -5.05 0.09 10.37
CA SER A 81 -3.91 0.22 9.46
C SER A 81 -4.13 1.33 8.43
N LEU A 82 -5.32 1.37 7.81
CA LEU A 82 -5.65 2.36 6.78
C LEU A 82 -5.78 3.79 7.32
N THR A 83 -6.15 3.96 8.59
CA THR A 83 -6.15 5.28 9.25
C THR A 83 -4.76 5.68 9.74
N PHE A 84 -3.97 4.73 10.24
CA PHE A 84 -2.64 5.01 10.79
C PHE A 84 -1.62 5.40 9.70
N ILE A 85 -1.62 4.72 8.55
CA ILE A 85 -0.67 4.98 7.45
C ILE A 85 -0.65 6.46 7.01
N PRO A 86 -1.78 7.10 6.64
CA PRO A 86 -1.78 8.51 6.24
C PRO A 86 -1.39 9.44 7.40
N VAL A 87 -1.75 9.12 8.65
CA VAL A 87 -1.36 9.93 9.82
C VAL A 87 0.15 9.88 10.04
N ALA A 88 0.76 8.70 9.96
CA ALA A 88 2.20 8.54 10.10
C ALA A 88 2.97 9.28 8.99
N LEU A 89 2.49 9.19 7.74
CA LEU A 89 3.07 9.89 6.60
C LEU A 89 2.90 11.41 6.67
N PHE A 90 1.83 11.91 7.29
CA PHE A 90 1.60 13.34 7.48
C PHE A 90 2.56 13.97 8.50
N ILE A 91 2.97 13.22 9.52
CA ILE A 91 3.87 13.70 10.58
C ILE A 91 5.35 13.66 10.14
N THR A 92 5.70 12.85 9.14
CA THR A 92 7.08 12.62 8.67
C THR A 92 7.61 13.76 7.79
#